data_AF-A0A9E2E548-F1
#
_entry.id   AF-A0A9E2E548-F1
#
_cell.length_a   1.000
_cell.length_b   1.000
_cell.length_c   1.000
_cell.angle_alpha   90.00
_cell.angle_beta   90.00
_cell.angle_gamma   90.00
#
_symmetry.space_group_name_H-M   'P 1'
#
loop_
_entity.id
_entity.type
_entity.pdbx_description
1 polymer ?
#
loop_
_entity_poly.entity_id
_entity_poly.type
_entity_poly.pdbx_seq_one_letter_code
_entity_poly.pdbx_strand_id
1 'polypeptide(L)'
;MGVRDADSLESLAGRLSRLDRALKPKDRERIARVSGGIPLKEIIHTLMDSVDPDIHLQHARVKWADVSPESIAKAEAEIIQKACAPFDDGDFRTLLEALQKNSEQVIDIVSRDELISAGLESEKAQADVQSFRQFIAENKDELTALQILYAQPYGMRALSHGMVKELAEALSAPPYLLTTENLWRAYAQLSKASERGANVVTQLTNIISLIRYEQGELETLELFSATVEKRYERWLAAQKAAGRTFSQTQLEWLAMIRDHIATSVSIEIEDFDAVPFNQKGGAVKVYDLFGEGLESLLDELSRVLVG
;
A
#
# COMPACT_ATOMS: atom_id res chain seq x y z
N MET A 1 -1.26 27.79 17.53
CA MET A 1 0.16 27.52 17.85
C MET A 1 0.19 26.74 19.15
N GLY A 2 0.88 25.60 19.18
CA GLY A 2 0.93 24.71 20.35
C GLY A 2 1.75 25.30 21.49
N VAL A 3 1.60 24.73 22.69
CA VAL A 3 2.42 25.08 23.85
C VAL A 3 3.85 24.59 23.60
N ARG A 4 4.85 25.46 23.81
CA ARG A 4 6.28 25.19 23.56
C ARG A 4 7.10 25.24 24.86
N ASP A 5 6.51 24.80 25.97
CA ASP A 5 7.22 24.65 27.24
C ASP A 5 8.05 23.35 27.26
N ALA A 6 9.02 23.27 28.17
CA ALA A 6 9.96 22.17 28.26
C ALA A 6 9.27 20.80 28.43
N ASP A 7 8.27 20.70 29.32
CA ASP A 7 7.56 19.44 29.58
C ASP A 7 6.81 18.96 28.33
N SER A 8 6.19 19.89 27.58
CA SER A 8 5.53 19.59 26.31
C SER A 8 6.50 19.11 25.23
N LEU A 9 7.69 19.71 25.14
CA LEU A 9 8.72 19.35 24.16
C LEU A 9 9.34 17.98 24.47
N GLU A 10 9.64 17.69 25.74
CA GLU A 10 10.12 16.38 26.19
C GLU A 10 9.08 15.28 25.92
N SER A 11 7.81 15.55 26.25
CA SER A 11 6.70 14.63 25.98
C SER A 11 6.54 14.34 24.49
N LEU A 12 6.64 15.37 23.65
CA LEU A 12 6.61 15.24 22.19
C LEU A 12 7.79 14.40 21.68
N ALA A 13 9.02 14.71 22.11
CA ALA A 13 10.21 13.95 21.72
C ALA A 13 10.11 12.47 22.14
N GLY A 14 9.56 12.19 23.32
CA GLY A 14 9.28 10.84 23.79
C GLY A 14 8.25 10.10 22.94
N ARG A 15 7.16 10.76 22.53
CA ARG A 15 6.16 10.19 21.61
C ARG A 15 6.76 9.90 20.24
N LEU A 16 7.51 10.85 19.67
CA LEU A 16 8.15 10.69 18.37
C LEU A 16 9.22 9.59 18.39
N SER A 17 9.93 9.41 19.50
CA SER A 17 10.87 8.30 19.68
C SER A 17 10.19 6.94 19.64
N ARG A 18 8.99 6.81 20.20
CA ARG A 18 8.20 5.57 20.10
C ARG A 18 7.73 5.35 18.67
N LEU A 19 7.25 6.40 18.00
CA LEU A 19 6.85 6.35 16.60
C LEU A 19 8.03 5.88 15.72
N ASP A 20 9.21 6.50 15.83
CA ASP A 20 10.41 6.18 15.02
C ASP A 20 10.80 4.70 15.07
N ARG A 21 10.60 4.05 16.22
CA ARG A 21 10.83 2.61 16.41
C ARG A 21 9.84 1.71 15.67
N ALA A 22 8.61 2.19 15.47
CA ALA A 22 7.54 1.45 14.78
C ALA A 22 7.52 1.69 13.26
N LEU A 23 8.25 2.70 12.76
CA LEU A 23 8.25 3.06 11.34
C LEU A 23 8.98 2.06 10.44
N LYS A 24 8.42 1.80 9.26
CA LYS A 24 9.10 1.03 8.20
C LYS A 24 10.11 1.92 7.44
N PRO A 25 11.09 1.34 6.71
CA PRO A 25 12.07 2.11 5.95
C PRO A 25 11.46 3.17 5.02
N LYS A 26 10.38 2.81 4.30
CA LYS A 26 9.67 3.73 3.41
C LYS A 26 9.01 4.91 4.13
N ASP A 27 8.50 4.70 5.35
CA ASP A 27 7.89 5.78 6.13
C ASP A 27 8.96 6.79 6.59
N ARG A 28 10.15 6.30 6.93
CA ARG A 28 11.30 7.15 7.29
C ARG A 28 11.78 7.99 6.11
N GLU A 29 11.87 7.40 4.92
CA GLU A 29 12.20 8.11 3.69
C GLU A 29 11.17 9.20 3.38
N ARG A 30 9.88 8.91 3.61
CA ARG A 30 8.81 9.88 3.40
C ARG A 30 8.88 11.05 4.37
N ILE A 31 9.12 10.77 5.67
CA ILE A 31 9.32 11.82 6.67
C ILE A 31 10.48 12.74 6.25
N ALA A 32 11.63 12.15 5.89
CA ALA A 32 12.78 12.94 5.44
C ALA A 32 12.45 13.81 4.21
N ARG A 33 11.60 13.33 3.29
CA ARG A 33 11.19 14.12 2.13
C ARG A 33 10.34 15.34 2.51
N VAL A 34 9.36 15.16 3.38
CA VAL A 34 8.44 16.23 3.79
C VAL A 34 9.12 17.25 4.71
N SER A 35 10.06 16.81 5.55
CA SER A 35 10.82 17.67 6.47
C SER A 35 12.00 18.41 5.82
N GLY A 36 12.10 18.45 4.48
CA GLY A 36 13.19 19.14 3.78
C GLY A 36 14.56 18.42 3.85
N GLY A 37 14.55 17.10 4.06
CA GLY A 37 15.74 16.24 4.12
C GLY A 37 16.10 15.76 5.52
N ILE A 38 15.39 16.19 6.56
CA ILE A 38 15.75 15.95 7.95
C ILE A 38 15.11 14.65 8.47
N PRO A 39 15.88 13.61 8.84
CA PRO A 39 15.29 12.37 9.35
C PRO A 39 14.59 12.60 10.70
N LEU A 40 13.54 11.82 10.98
CA LEU A 40 12.76 11.95 12.23
C LEU A 40 13.65 11.89 13.48
N LYS A 41 14.67 11.02 13.47
CA LYS A 41 15.64 10.89 14.55
C LYS A 41 16.39 12.20 14.86
N GLU A 42 16.74 12.96 13.83
CA GLU A 42 17.42 14.25 13.99
C GLU A 42 16.45 15.33 14.51
N ILE A 43 15.19 15.29 14.09
CA ILE A 43 14.13 16.15 14.65
C ILE A 43 13.94 15.87 16.15
N ILE A 44 13.90 14.59 16.54
CA ILE A 44 13.81 14.16 17.95
C ILE A 44 15.02 14.66 18.75
N HIS A 45 16.23 14.50 18.22
CA HIS A 45 17.44 15.01 18.86
C HIS A 45 17.38 16.53 19.04
N THR A 46 16.98 17.27 18.00
CA THR A 46 16.87 18.73 18.06
C THR A 46 15.83 19.19 19.10
N LEU A 47 14.75 18.43 19.28
CA LEU A 47 13.76 18.69 20.34
C LEU A 47 14.34 18.45 21.74
N MET A 48 15.08 17.37 21.95
CA MET A 48 15.75 17.09 23.23
C MET A 48 16.83 18.13 23.54
N ASP A 49 17.60 18.54 22.53
CA ASP A 49 18.62 19.57 22.67
C ASP A 49 18.00 20.94 22.99
N SER A 50 16.74 21.16 22.57
CA SER A 50 16.02 22.41 22.83
C SER A 50 15.60 22.62 24.28
N VAL A 51 15.64 21.57 25.10
CA VAL A 51 15.33 21.66 26.54
C VAL A 51 16.58 21.48 27.42
N ASP A 52 17.75 21.26 26.81
CA ASP A 52 19.02 21.08 27.53
C ASP A 52 19.63 22.45 27.94
N PRO A 53 19.71 22.76 29.25
CA PRO A 53 20.26 24.02 29.73
C PRO A 53 21.74 24.24 29.36
N ASP A 54 22.53 23.16 29.22
CA ASP A 54 23.94 23.26 28.86
C ASP A 54 24.10 23.69 27.40
N ILE A 55 23.19 23.23 26.52
CA ILE A 55 23.16 23.64 25.11
C ILE A 55 22.74 25.11 24.98
N HIS A 56 21.76 25.56 25.77
CA HIS A 56 21.37 26.98 25.80
C HIS A 56 22.53 27.87 26.22
N LEU A 57 23.26 27.45 27.25
CA LEU A 57 24.42 28.16 27.78
C LEU A 57 25.56 28.21 26.74
N GLN A 58 25.85 27.10 26.06
CA GLN A 58 26.84 27.05 25.00
C GLN A 58 26.46 27.94 23.81
N HIS A 59 25.22 27.85 23.34
CA HIS A 59 24.73 28.69 22.25
C HIS A 59 24.76 30.17 22.66
N ALA A 60 24.47 30.47 23.93
CA ALA A 60 24.56 31.82 24.45
C ALA A 60 25.98 32.38 24.43
N ARG A 61 26.97 31.58 24.85
CA ARG A 61 28.41 31.92 24.81
C ARG A 61 28.95 32.18 23.41
N VAL A 62 28.45 31.44 22.42
CA VAL A 62 28.90 31.57 21.03
C VAL A 62 28.32 32.83 20.39
N LYS A 63 27.06 33.15 20.69
CA LYS A 63 26.31 34.18 19.98
C LYS A 63 26.31 35.55 20.66
N TRP A 64 26.44 35.59 21.98
CA TRP A 64 26.52 36.83 22.76
C TRP A 64 27.83 36.88 23.57
N ALA A 65 28.39 38.07 23.70
CA ALA A 65 29.65 38.28 24.42
C ALA A 65 29.51 38.15 25.95
N ASP A 66 28.27 38.20 26.48
CA ASP A 66 27.96 38.07 27.89
C ASP A 66 26.92 36.96 28.11
N VAL A 67 27.14 36.14 29.15
CA VAL A 67 26.27 35.03 29.55
C VAL A 67 25.39 35.51 30.68
N SER A 68 24.37 36.28 30.32
CA SER A 68 23.36 36.79 31.24
C SER A 68 22.09 35.93 31.15
N PRO A 69 21.20 35.98 32.17
CA PRO A 69 19.90 35.32 32.09
C PRO A 69 19.10 35.71 30.84
N GLU A 70 19.27 36.94 30.34
CA GLU A 70 18.58 37.41 29.13
C GLU A 70 19.18 36.82 27.84
N SER A 71 20.50 36.64 27.75
CA SER A 71 21.12 36.01 26.58
C SER A 71 20.83 34.50 26.52
N ILE A 72 20.72 33.83 27.67
CA ILE A 72 20.29 32.43 27.77
C ILE A 72 18.84 32.29 27.31
N ALA A 73 17.92 33.14 27.80
CA ALA A 73 16.51 33.09 27.37
C ALA A 73 16.33 33.35 25.86
N LYS A 74 17.17 34.22 25.27
CA LYS A 74 17.20 34.42 23.81
C LYS A 74 17.75 33.20 23.07
N ALA A 75 18.77 32.54 23.62
CA ALA A 75 19.32 31.29 23.06
C ALA A 75 18.26 30.18 23.05
N GLU A 76 17.59 29.98 24.19
CA GLU A 76 16.50 29.04 24.37
C GLU A 76 15.40 29.27 23.33
N ALA A 77 14.89 30.50 23.22
CA ALA A 77 13.84 30.84 22.28
C ALA A 77 14.22 30.54 20.82
N GLU A 78 15.46 30.81 20.41
CA GLU A 78 15.94 30.50 19.07
C GLU A 78 16.09 29.00 18.81
N ILE A 79 16.58 28.23 19.78
CA ILE A 79 16.75 26.78 19.65
C ILE A 79 15.37 26.12 19.59
N ILE A 80 14.43 26.50 20.47
CA ILE A 80 13.05 26.03 20.46
C ILE A 80 12.38 26.38 19.12
N GLN A 81 12.57 27.60 18.61
CA GLN A 81 12.01 27.99 17.31
C GLN A 81 12.51 27.09 16.18
N LYS A 82 13.82 26.81 16.14
CA LYS A 82 14.41 25.91 15.13
C LYS A 82 13.90 24.47 15.29
N ALA A 83 13.84 23.96 16.52
CA ALA A 83 13.36 22.61 16.80
C ALA A 83 11.89 22.43 16.41
N CYS A 84 11.07 23.47 16.58
CA CYS A 84 9.66 23.46 16.22
C CYS A 84 9.37 23.74 14.74
N ALA A 85 10.34 24.24 13.96
CA ALA A 85 10.12 24.66 12.58
C ALA A 85 9.52 23.57 11.66
N PRO A 86 9.92 22.28 11.74
CA PRO A 86 9.28 21.23 10.94
C PRO A 86 7.78 21.08 11.20
N PHE A 87 7.32 21.40 12.41
CA PHE A 87 5.91 21.24 12.81
C PHE A 87 5.03 22.43 12.42
N ASP A 88 5.62 23.53 11.93
CA ASP A 88 4.85 24.65 11.39
C ASP A 88 4.24 24.28 10.02
N ASP A 89 4.80 23.27 9.33
CA ASP A 89 4.22 22.64 8.14
C ASP A 89 2.98 21.78 8.51
N GLY A 90 1.87 22.03 7.82
CA GLY A 90 0.62 21.30 8.01
C GLY A 90 0.69 19.86 7.51
N ASP A 91 1.32 19.64 6.36
CA ASP A 91 1.43 18.32 5.72
C ASP A 91 2.32 17.39 6.54
N PHE A 92 3.38 17.95 7.15
CA PHE A 92 4.22 17.21 8.09
C PHE A 92 3.43 16.74 9.32
N ARG A 93 2.58 17.60 9.89
CA ARG A 93 1.74 17.24 11.04
C ARG A 93 0.72 16.15 10.67
N THR A 94 0.03 16.31 9.54
CA THR A 94 -0.93 15.32 9.06
C THR A 94 -0.26 13.97 8.78
N LEU A 95 0.96 13.97 8.23
CA LEU A 95 1.75 12.76 8.01
C LEU A 95 2.06 12.05 9.34
N LEU A 96 2.54 12.79 10.35
CA LEU A 96 2.89 12.21 11.66
C LEU A 96 1.66 11.65 12.38
N GLU A 97 0.53 12.35 12.34
CA GLU A 97 -0.74 11.88 12.92
C GLU A 97 -1.22 10.59 12.24
N ALA A 98 -1.15 10.53 10.91
CA ALA A 98 -1.50 9.33 10.15
C ALA A 98 -0.62 8.14 10.55
N LEU A 99 0.71 8.33 10.55
CA LEU A 99 1.66 7.27 10.93
C LEU A 99 1.49 6.82 12.38
N GLN A 100 1.24 7.75 13.31
CA GLN A 100 0.98 7.42 14.70
C GLN A 100 -0.28 6.56 14.84
N LYS A 101 -1.40 6.99 14.24
CA LYS A 101 -2.67 6.25 14.27
C LYS A 101 -2.52 4.84 13.70
N ASN A 102 -1.76 4.67 12.63
CA ASN A 102 -1.48 3.35 12.06
C ASN A 102 -0.67 2.46 13.01
N SER A 103 0.38 3.02 13.62
CA SER A 103 1.25 2.27 14.55
C SER A 103 0.50 1.78 15.79
N GLU A 104 -0.45 2.57 16.30
CA GLU A 104 -1.30 2.20 17.43
C GLU A 104 -2.32 1.12 17.04
N GLN A 105 -2.88 1.17 15.81
CA GLN A 105 -3.80 0.13 15.32
C GLN A 105 -3.13 -1.23 15.10
N VAL A 106 -1.87 -1.27 14.69
CA VAL A 106 -1.12 -2.53 14.49
C VAL A 106 -0.78 -3.22 15.82
N ILE A 107 -0.80 -2.51 16.95
CA ILE A 107 -0.52 -3.10 18.27
C ILE A 107 -1.79 -3.77 18.86
N ASP A 108 -2.98 -3.31 18.46
CA ASP A 108 -4.27 -3.82 18.96
C ASP A 108 -4.82 -4.97 18.08
N ILE A 109 -4.04 -6.06 17.95
CA ILE A 109 -4.48 -7.29 17.27
C ILE A 109 -4.62 -8.48 18.23
N VAL A 110 -4.34 -8.29 19.52
CA VAL A 110 -4.29 -9.37 20.53
C VAL A 110 -5.43 -9.29 21.56
N SER A 111 -6.16 -8.18 21.65
CA SER A 111 -7.33 -8.11 22.54
C SER A 111 -8.58 -8.51 21.77
N ARG A 112 -8.96 -9.79 21.90
CA ARG A 112 -10.37 -10.19 21.73
C ARG A 112 -11.15 -9.56 22.89
N ASP A 113 -11.58 -8.32 22.72
CA ASP A 113 -12.60 -7.75 23.57
C ASP A 113 -13.96 -8.30 23.14
N GLU A 114 -14.63 -8.97 24.08
CA GLU A 114 -15.99 -9.45 23.90
C GLU A 114 -16.95 -8.26 23.76
N LEU A 115 -17.47 -8.10 22.54
CA LEU A 115 -18.85 -7.74 22.22
C LEU A 115 -19.44 -6.54 23.01
N ILE A 116 -18.92 -5.34 22.76
CA ILE A 116 -19.62 -4.06 23.06
C ILE A 116 -19.73 -3.16 21.79
N SER A 117 -19.16 -3.56 20.65
CA SER A 117 -18.71 -2.65 19.57
C SER A 117 -19.42 -2.77 18.20
N ALA A 118 -20.60 -3.40 18.07
CA ALA A 118 -21.20 -3.60 16.74
C ALA A 118 -21.44 -2.29 15.94
N GLY A 119 -21.65 -1.16 16.62
CA GLY A 119 -21.76 0.17 15.98
C GLY A 119 -20.42 0.74 15.52
N LEU A 120 -19.40 0.67 16.37
CA LEU A 120 -18.06 1.25 16.11
C LEU A 120 -17.32 0.52 14.99
N GLU A 121 -17.47 -0.81 14.90
CA GLU A 121 -16.85 -1.60 13.83
C GLU A 121 -17.48 -1.31 12.46
N SER A 122 -18.80 -1.11 12.42
CA SER A 122 -19.51 -0.72 11.20
C SER A 122 -19.11 0.69 10.75
N GLU A 123 -18.98 1.64 11.67
CA GLU A 123 -18.49 3.00 11.37
C GLU A 123 -17.06 2.98 10.80
N LYS A 124 -16.17 2.16 11.38
CA LYS A 124 -14.81 1.99 10.86
C LYS A 124 -14.81 1.38 9.46
N ALA A 125 -15.58 0.30 9.23
CA ALA A 125 -15.70 -0.31 7.92
C ALA A 125 -16.21 0.68 6.87
N GLN A 126 -17.19 1.52 7.23
CA GLN A 126 -17.68 2.58 6.36
C GLN A 126 -16.61 3.64 6.07
N ALA A 127 -15.83 4.05 7.08
CA ALA A 127 -14.74 5.00 6.92
C ALA A 127 -13.63 4.47 5.99
N ASP A 128 -13.24 3.20 6.15
CA ASP A 128 -12.23 2.55 5.31
C ASP A 128 -12.71 2.47 3.85
N VAL A 129 -13.98 2.10 3.61
CA VAL A 129 -14.57 2.09 2.26
C VAL A 129 -14.68 3.50 1.66
N GLN A 130 -15.03 4.51 2.46
CA GLN A 130 -15.07 5.91 2.00
C GLN A 130 -13.67 6.41 1.64
N SER A 131 -12.68 6.13 2.48
CA SER A 131 -11.27 6.48 2.24
C SER A 131 -10.74 5.79 0.98
N PHE A 132 -11.13 4.55 0.72
CA PHE A 132 -10.81 3.85 -0.53
C PHE A 132 -11.44 4.50 -1.77
N ARG A 133 -12.71 4.90 -1.68
CA ARG A 133 -13.38 5.63 -2.77
C ARG A 133 -12.71 6.96 -3.05
N GLN A 134 -12.31 7.67 -1.99
CA GLN A 134 -11.56 8.92 -2.11
C GLN A 134 -10.20 8.68 -2.77
N PHE A 135 -9.44 7.67 -2.33
CA PHE A 135 -8.19 7.26 -2.96
C PHE A 135 -8.36 7.04 -4.46
N ILE A 136 -9.34 6.21 -4.86
CA ILE A 136 -9.62 5.95 -6.26
C ILE A 136 -9.92 7.25 -7.01
N ALA A 137 -10.80 8.10 -6.48
CA ALA A 137 -11.21 9.33 -7.14
C ALA A 137 -10.06 10.33 -7.34
N GLU A 138 -9.18 10.45 -6.35
CA GLU A 138 -8.04 11.38 -6.35
C GLU A 138 -6.87 10.86 -7.19
N ASN A 139 -6.69 9.54 -7.29
CA ASN A 139 -5.51 8.93 -7.93
C ASN A 139 -5.81 8.29 -9.30
N LYS A 140 -7.07 8.29 -9.77
CA LYS A 140 -7.47 7.64 -11.04
C LYS A 140 -6.67 8.09 -12.26
N ASP A 141 -6.26 9.36 -12.28
CA ASP A 141 -5.56 9.98 -13.41
C ASP A 141 -4.03 9.96 -13.22
N GLU A 142 -3.53 9.56 -12.04
CA GLU A 142 -2.10 9.52 -11.72
C GLU A 142 -1.55 8.09 -11.75
N LEU A 143 -2.29 7.13 -11.19
CA LEU A 143 -1.85 5.75 -11.10
C LEU A 143 -2.22 4.99 -12.38
N THR A 144 -1.20 4.52 -13.09
CA THR A 144 -1.36 3.79 -14.37
C THR A 144 -2.30 2.58 -14.22
N ALA A 145 -2.23 1.86 -13.09
CA ALA A 145 -3.14 0.74 -12.82
C ALA A 145 -4.62 1.18 -12.79
N LEU A 146 -4.93 2.31 -12.14
CA LEU A 146 -6.29 2.83 -12.09
C LEU A 146 -6.73 3.33 -13.46
N GLN A 147 -5.87 4.03 -14.20
CA GLN A 147 -6.16 4.45 -15.57
C GLN A 147 -6.55 3.25 -16.44
N ILE A 148 -5.80 2.14 -16.37
CA ILE A 148 -6.10 0.91 -17.14
C ILE A 148 -7.42 0.29 -16.68
N LEU A 149 -7.68 0.22 -15.37
CA LEU A 149 -8.91 -0.38 -14.84
C LEU A 149 -10.16 0.50 -15.12
N TYR A 150 -10.02 1.82 -15.26
CA TYR A 150 -11.12 2.74 -15.55
C TYR A 150 -11.29 3.02 -17.06
N ALA A 151 -10.23 2.89 -17.86
CA ALA A 151 -10.30 3.04 -19.31
C ALA A 151 -10.83 1.75 -19.96
N GLN A 152 -12.10 1.77 -20.37
CA GLN A 152 -12.73 0.79 -21.28
C GLN A 152 -11.88 0.51 -22.56
N PRO A 153 -12.11 -0.59 -23.30
CA PRO A 153 -11.13 -1.60 -23.74
C PRO A 153 -10.22 -1.22 -24.93
N TYR A 154 -9.78 0.04 -25.03
CA TYR A 154 -8.99 0.54 -26.17
C TYR A 154 -7.63 1.14 -25.83
N GLY A 155 -7.22 1.13 -24.55
CA GLY A 155 -5.83 1.33 -24.18
C GLY A 155 -5.08 -0.01 -24.20
N MET A 156 -4.27 -0.27 -25.23
CA MET A 156 -3.46 -1.50 -25.41
C MET A 156 -2.43 -1.81 -24.28
N ARG A 157 -2.56 -1.23 -23.08
CA ARG A 157 -1.65 -1.49 -21.96
C ARG A 157 -2.24 -2.59 -21.09
N ALA A 158 -1.59 -3.75 -21.08
CA ALA A 158 -1.86 -4.78 -20.11
C ALA A 158 -1.49 -4.28 -18.71
N LEU A 159 -2.32 -4.61 -17.72
CA LEU A 159 -1.98 -4.39 -16.33
C LEU A 159 -0.79 -5.29 -15.97
N SER A 160 0.23 -4.74 -15.31
CA SER A 160 1.40 -5.52 -14.87
C SER A 160 1.46 -5.64 -13.35
N HIS A 161 2.14 -6.67 -12.85
CA HIS A 161 2.38 -6.83 -11.41
C HIS A 161 2.99 -5.56 -10.77
N GLY A 162 3.92 -4.90 -11.47
CA GLY A 162 4.56 -3.67 -11.00
C GLY A 162 3.57 -2.54 -10.78
N MET A 163 2.62 -2.36 -11.70
CA MET A 163 1.57 -1.34 -11.59
C MET A 163 0.62 -1.63 -10.42
N VAL A 164 0.25 -2.90 -10.20
CA VAL A 164 -0.60 -3.29 -9.06
C VAL A 164 0.15 -3.12 -7.74
N LYS A 165 1.46 -3.38 -7.73
CA LYS A 165 2.31 -3.16 -6.56
C LYS A 165 2.40 -1.67 -6.22
N GLU A 166 2.65 -0.81 -7.19
CA GLU A 166 2.64 0.64 -7.02
C GLU A 166 1.30 1.13 -6.46
N LEU A 167 0.19 0.64 -7.01
CA LEU A 167 -1.15 0.94 -6.52
C LEU A 167 -1.35 0.57 -5.05
N ALA A 168 -0.94 -0.64 -4.64
CA ALA A 168 -1.05 -1.08 -3.25
C ALA A 168 -0.09 -0.30 -2.31
N GLU A 169 1.08 0.10 -2.81
CA GLU A 169 2.01 0.95 -2.07
C GLU A 169 1.45 2.36 -1.87
N ALA A 170 0.78 2.93 -2.87
CA ALA A 170 0.09 4.22 -2.77
C ALA A 170 -1.11 4.15 -1.81
N LEU A 171 -1.87 3.06 -1.85
CA LEU A 171 -3.02 2.83 -0.98
C LEU A 171 -2.63 2.64 0.50
N SER A 172 -1.53 1.93 0.75
CA SER A 172 -1.01 1.69 2.12
C SER A 172 -0.23 2.87 2.69
N ALA A 173 0.00 3.89 1.88
CA ALA A 173 0.68 5.11 2.24
C ALA A 173 -0.27 6.09 2.95
N PRO A 174 0.25 6.95 3.84
CA PRO A 174 -0.47 8.15 4.29
C PRO A 174 -0.95 8.98 3.09
N PRO A 175 -2.16 9.55 3.12
CA PRO A 175 -3.08 9.60 4.28
C PRO A 175 -3.99 8.37 4.45
N TYR A 176 -4.08 7.47 3.46
CA TYR A 176 -5.11 6.43 3.44
C TYR A 176 -4.80 5.26 4.38
N LEU A 177 -3.55 4.77 4.38
CA LEU A 177 -3.10 3.66 5.26
C LEU A 177 -3.95 2.39 5.14
N LEU A 178 -4.50 2.15 3.94
CA LEU A 178 -5.38 1.03 3.68
C LEU A 178 -4.59 -0.15 3.12
N THR A 179 -4.97 -1.36 3.51
CA THR A 179 -4.43 -2.59 2.95
C THR A 179 -5.55 -3.38 2.28
N THR A 180 -5.20 -4.24 1.32
CA THR A 180 -6.15 -5.14 0.68
C THR A 180 -6.94 -5.96 1.71
N GLU A 181 -6.28 -6.41 2.78
CA GLU A 181 -6.90 -7.16 3.86
C GLU A 181 -7.93 -6.34 4.64
N ASN A 182 -7.55 -5.12 5.07
CA ASN A 182 -8.44 -4.24 5.84
C ASN A 182 -9.68 -3.90 5.01
N LEU A 183 -9.50 -3.60 3.72
CA LEU A 183 -10.60 -3.31 2.82
C LEU A 183 -11.51 -4.52 2.63
N TRP A 184 -10.95 -5.70 2.41
CA TRP A 184 -11.77 -6.90 2.26
C TRP A 184 -12.62 -7.16 3.51
N ARG A 185 -12.03 -6.99 4.69
CA ARG A 185 -12.74 -7.11 5.96
C ARG A 185 -13.87 -6.08 6.07
N ALA A 186 -13.61 -4.83 5.68
CA ALA A 186 -14.62 -3.78 5.66
C ALA A 186 -15.78 -4.11 4.71
N TYR A 187 -15.51 -4.59 3.48
CA TYR A 187 -16.57 -5.02 2.56
C TYR A 187 -17.33 -6.26 3.05
N ALA A 188 -16.64 -7.23 3.67
CA ALA A 188 -17.28 -8.41 4.25
C ALA A 188 -18.23 -8.03 5.39
N GLN A 189 -17.81 -7.14 6.29
CA GLN A 189 -18.64 -6.62 7.38
C GLN A 189 -19.87 -5.88 6.86
N LEU A 190 -19.74 -5.12 5.78
CA LEU A 190 -20.87 -4.44 5.13
C LEU A 190 -21.75 -5.37 4.27
N SER A 191 -21.57 -6.69 4.38
CA SER A 191 -22.28 -7.74 3.63
C SER A 191 -22.15 -7.63 2.11
N LYS A 192 -21.03 -7.07 1.65
CA LYS A 192 -20.72 -6.85 0.23
C LYS A 192 -19.71 -7.85 -0.35
N ALA A 193 -19.12 -8.72 0.49
CA ALA A 193 -18.07 -9.66 0.10
C ALA A 193 -18.33 -11.10 0.55
N SER A 194 -17.77 -12.06 -0.19
CA SER A 194 -17.75 -13.47 0.21
C SER A 194 -16.72 -13.73 1.30
N GLU A 195 -17.12 -14.43 2.37
CA GLU A 195 -16.24 -14.91 3.44
C GLU A 195 -15.28 -15.98 2.88
N ARG A 196 -14.00 -15.62 2.66
CA ARG A 196 -12.94 -16.55 2.25
C ARG A 196 -11.69 -16.34 3.12
N GLY A 197 -10.85 -17.36 3.21
CA GLY A 197 -9.72 -17.41 4.14
C GLY A 197 -8.70 -16.27 3.98
N ALA A 198 -8.17 -15.78 5.11
CA ALA A 198 -7.32 -14.59 5.22
C ALA A 198 -6.09 -14.58 4.29
N ASN A 199 -5.40 -15.71 4.12
CA ASN A 199 -4.21 -15.79 3.25
C ASN A 199 -4.50 -15.59 1.76
N VAL A 200 -5.72 -15.90 1.32
CA VAL A 200 -6.10 -15.72 -0.08
C VAL A 200 -6.49 -14.27 -0.34
N VAL A 201 -6.97 -13.57 0.70
CA VAL A 201 -7.37 -12.16 0.67
C VAL A 201 -6.17 -11.22 0.58
N THR A 202 -5.03 -11.57 1.18
CA THR A 202 -3.81 -10.73 1.18
C THR A 202 -3.07 -10.69 -0.15
N GLN A 203 -3.49 -11.48 -1.15
CA GLN A 203 -2.90 -11.42 -2.49
C GLN A 203 -3.06 -10.02 -3.09
N LEU A 204 -1.95 -9.49 -3.59
CA LEU A 204 -1.87 -8.16 -4.19
C LEU A 204 -2.92 -7.95 -5.28
N THR A 205 -3.18 -8.97 -6.09
CA THR A 205 -4.13 -8.94 -7.20
C THR A 205 -5.58 -8.74 -6.79
N ASN A 206 -5.96 -9.04 -5.54
CA ASN A 206 -7.33 -8.81 -5.07
C ASN A 206 -7.73 -7.33 -5.00
N ILE A 207 -6.76 -6.41 -5.03
CA ILE A 207 -7.07 -4.98 -5.20
C ILE A 207 -7.82 -4.71 -6.52
N ILE A 208 -7.58 -5.53 -7.55
CA ILE A 208 -8.30 -5.46 -8.83
C ILE A 208 -9.78 -5.78 -8.61
N SER A 209 -10.10 -6.83 -7.86
CA SER A 209 -11.49 -7.17 -7.52
C SER A 209 -12.19 -6.07 -6.75
N LEU A 210 -11.50 -5.46 -5.77
CA LEU A 210 -12.05 -4.34 -5.00
C LEU A 210 -12.41 -3.14 -5.89
N ILE A 211 -11.53 -2.81 -6.85
CA ILE A 211 -11.76 -1.69 -7.78
C ILE A 211 -12.90 -1.99 -8.74
N ARG A 212 -12.92 -3.19 -9.34
CA ARG A 212 -13.99 -3.59 -10.27
C ARG A 212 -15.35 -3.68 -9.59
N TYR A 213 -15.38 -4.09 -8.33
CA TYR A 213 -16.58 -4.05 -7.51
C TYR A 213 -17.08 -2.61 -7.31
N GLU A 214 -16.20 -1.67 -6.97
CA GLU A 214 -16.56 -0.25 -6.82
C GLU A 214 -17.00 0.43 -8.13
N GLN A 215 -16.51 -0.05 -9.26
CA GLN A 215 -16.99 0.37 -10.60
C GLN A 215 -18.34 -0.23 -10.98
N GLY A 216 -18.85 -1.21 -10.23
CA GLY A 216 -20.08 -1.93 -10.53
C GLY A 216 -19.93 -3.01 -11.61
N GLU A 217 -18.71 -3.43 -11.94
CA GLU A 217 -18.46 -4.55 -12.87
C GLU A 217 -18.71 -5.92 -12.23
N LEU A 218 -18.59 -5.99 -10.90
CA LEU A 218 -18.87 -7.19 -10.12
C LEU A 218 -20.12 -6.95 -9.26
N GLU A 219 -21.12 -7.82 -9.40
CA GLU A 219 -22.31 -7.80 -8.53
C GLU A 219 -21.97 -8.21 -7.09
N THR A 220 -21.00 -9.11 -6.92
CA THR A 220 -20.52 -9.59 -5.62
C THR A 220 -19.00 -9.54 -5.58
N LEU A 221 -18.44 -9.08 -4.45
CA LEU A 221 -16.98 -9.05 -4.30
C LEU A 221 -16.44 -10.47 -4.11
N GLU A 222 -15.67 -10.93 -5.10
CA GLU A 222 -15.00 -12.22 -5.12
C GLU A 222 -13.51 -12.08 -5.41
N LEU A 223 -12.73 -13.09 -5.02
CA LEU A 223 -11.27 -13.10 -5.23
C LEU A 223 -10.93 -13.02 -6.71
N PHE A 224 -9.82 -12.33 -7.01
CA PHE A 224 -9.39 -12.16 -8.40
C PHE A 224 -9.13 -13.51 -9.09
N SER A 225 -8.55 -14.47 -8.36
CA SER A 225 -8.35 -15.84 -8.84
C SER A 225 -9.64 -16.55 -9.27
N ALA A 226 -10.77 -16.28 -8.59
CA ALA A 226 -12.06 -16.85 -8.96
C ALA A 226 -12.62 -16.23 -10.24
N THR A 227 -12.42 -14.92 -10.42
CA THR A 227 -12.78 -14.24 -11.68
C THR A 227 -11.91 -14.73 -12.84
N VAL A 228 -10.60 -14.91 -12.61
CA VAL A 228 -9.66 -15.48 -13.59
C VAL A 228 -10.08 -16.91 -13.98
N GLU A 229 -10.45 -17.75 -13.01
CA GLU A 229 -10.93 -19.11 -13.28
C GLU A 229 -12.15 -19.11 -14.21
N LYS A 230 -13.18 -18.32 -13.88
CA LYS A 230 -14.41 -18.22 -14.70
C LYS A 230 -14.11 -17.75 -16.13
N ARG A 231 -13.19 -16.79 -16.27
CA ARG A 231 -12.76 -16.29 -17.59
C ARG A 231 -11.97 -17.33 -18.37
N TYR A 232 -11.12 -18.09 -17.69
CA TYR A 232 -10.37 -19.20 -18.28
C TYR A 232 -11.27 -20.32 -18.80
N GLU A 233 -12.25 -20.74 -18.01
CA GLU A 233 -13.24 -21.74 -18.43
C GLU A 233 -14.04 -21.26 -19.66
N ARG A 234 -14.46 -19.99 -19.66
CA ARG A 234 -15.15 -19.37 -20.81
C ARG A 234 -14.26 -19.31 -22.04
N TRP A 235 -13.00 -18.94 -21.88
CA TRP A 235 -12.02 -18.90 -22.96
C TRP A 235 -11.79 -20.30 -23.56
N LEU A 236 -11.57 -21.32 -22.72
CA LEU A 236 -11.43 -22.71 -23.17
C LEU A 236 -12.66 -23.19 -23.95
N ALA A 237 -13.86 -22.87 -23.47
CA ALA A 237 -15.10 -23.21 -24.17
C ALA A 237 -15.20 -22.54 -25.54
N ALA A 238 -14.79 -21.27 -25.64
CA ALA A 238 -14.74 -20.53 -26.91
C ALA A 238 -13.72 -21.11 -27.90
N GLN A 239 -12.51 -21.49 -27.43
CA GLN A 239 -11.50 -22.15 -28.26
C GLN A 239 -12.03 -23.48 -28.83
N LYS A 240 -12.70 -24.28 -27.99
CA LYS A 240 -13.33 -25.54 -28.41
C LYS A 240 -14.44 -25.32 -29.43
N ALA A 241 -15.27 -24.30 -29.24
CA ALA A 241 -16.33 -23.94 -30.20
C ALA A 241 -15.75 -23.46 -31.54
N ALA A 242 -14.57 -22.82 -31.53
CA ALA A 242 -13.81 -22.43 -32.72
C ALA A 242 -13.03 -23.59 -33.36
N GLY A 243 -13.19 -24.82 -32.87
CA GLY A 243 -12.53 -26.02 -33.41
C GLY A 243 -11.08 -26.22 -32.97
N ARG A 244 -10.55 -25.38 -32.07
CA ARG A 244 -9.22 -25.59 -31.48
C ARG A 244 -9.33 -26.57 -30.31
N THR A 245 -8.51 -27.61 -30.32
CA THR A 245 -8.42 -28.59 -29.24
C THR A 245 -7.01 -28.60 -28.68
N PHE A 246 -6.91 -28.77 -27.36
CA PHE A 246 -5.64 -28.86 -26.65
C PHE A 246 -5.42 -30.29 -26.18
N SER A 247 -4.18 -30.76 -26.24
CA SER A 247 -3.79 -32.03 -25.61
C SER A 247 -3.89 -31.93 -24.09
N GLN A 248 -3.92 -33.08 -23.41
CA GLN A 248 -3.91 -33.11 -21.94
C GLN A 248 -2.72 -32.33 -21.36
N THR A 249 -1.54 -32.48 -21.95
CA THR A 249 -0.35 -31.75 -21.54
C THR A 249 -0.49 -30.24 -21.77
N GLN A 250 -1.04 -29.81 -22.92
CA GLN A 250 -1.29 -28.39 -23.16
C GLN A 250 -2.29 -27.81 -22.14
N LEU A 251 -3.34 -28.54 -21.78
CA LEU A 251 -4.31 -28.10 -20.76
C LEU A 251 -3.67 -27.95 -19.37
N GLU A 252 -2.77 -28.86 -18.99
CA GLU A 252 -2.01 -28.72 -17.74
C GLU A 252 -1.13 -27.48 -17.73
N TRP A 253 -0.48 -27.16 -18.85
CA TRP A 253 0.31 -25.94 -18.99
C TRP A 253 -0.54 -24.69 -18.96
N LEU A 254 -1.67 -24.68 -19.65
CA LEU A 254 -2.64 -23.58 -19.62
C LEU A 254 -3.19 -23.33 -18.21
N ALA A 255 -3.43 -24.38 -17.42
CA ALA A 255 -3.85 -24.24 -16.03
C ALA A 255 -2.76 -23.60 -15.14
N MET A 256 -1.50 -23.99 -15.31
CA MET A 256 -0.38 -23.36 -14.58
C MET A 256 -0.20 -21.89 -14.99
N ILE A 257 -0.35 -21.58 -16.28
CA ILE A 257 -0.31 -20.20 -16.79
C ILE A 257 -1.43 -19.37 -16.17
N ARG A 258 -2.67 -19.90 -16.14
CA ARG A 258 -3.81 -19.27 -15.45
C ARG A 258 -3.49 -18.99 -13.98
N ASP A 259 -2.96 -19.97 -13.25
CA ASP A 259 -2.65 -19.82 -11.82
C ASP A 259 -1.56 -18.76 -11.59
N HIS A 260 -0.56 -18.71 -12.47
CA HIS A 260 0.45 -17.65 -12.45
C HIS A 260 -0.21 -16.28 -12.66
N ILE A 261 -0.99 -16.10 -13.74
CA ILE A 261 -1.70 -14.84 -14.05
C ILE A 261 -2.62 -14.40 -12.90
N ALA A 262 -3.26 -15.33 -12.20
CA ALA A 262 -4.09 -15.00 -11.04
C ALA A 262 -3.30 -14.31 -9.90
N THR A 263 -1.98 -14.50 -9.85
CA THR A 263 -1.08 -13.93 -8.82
C THR A 263 -0.20 -12.78 -9.32
N SER A 264 0.16 -12.77 -10.61
CA SER A 264 1.09 -11.80 -11.20
C SER A 264 0.43 -10.86 -12.21
N VAL A 265 -0.82 -11.10 -12.60
CA VAL A 265 -1.58 -10.36 -13.61
C VAL A 265 -1.09 -10.58 -15.05
N SER A 266 0.18 -10.85 -15.27
CA SER A 266 0.75 -11.11 -16.59
C SER A 266 1.68 -12.31 -16.53
N ILE A 267 2.00 -12.87 -17.70
CA ILE A 267 3.04 -13.88 -17.84
C ILE A 267 3.95 -13.51 -19.01
N GLU A 268 5.25 -13.56 -18.77
CA GLU A 268 6.31 -13.34 -19.74
C GLU A 268 7.11 -14.64 -19.96
N ILE A 269 8.00 -14.66 -20.95
CA ILE A 269 8.76 -15.88 -21.27
C ILE A 269 9.72 -16.25 -20.12
N GLU A 270 10.25 -15.24 -19.44
CA GLU A 270 11.15 -15.35 -18.31
C GLU A 270 10.49 -16.03 -17.10
N ASP A 271 9.15 -15.93 -16.97
CA ASP A 271 8.42 -16.57 -15.88
C ASP A 271 8.48 -18.11 -15.96
N PHE A 272 8.74 -18.66 -17.15
CA PHE A 272 8.90 -20.12 -17.32
C PHE A 272 10.19 -20.67 -16.71
N ASP A 273 11.13 -19.81 -16.29
CA ASP A 273 12.32 -20.20 -15.54
C ASP A 273 12.05 -20.32 -14.03
N ALA A 274 10.85 -19.92 -13.58
CA ALA A 274 10.41 -20.04 -12.19
C ALA A 274 9.61 -21.33 -11.93
N VAL A 275 9.41 -21.65 -10.64
CA VAL A 275 8.56 -22.76 -10.20
C VAL A 275 7.09 -22.37 -10.42
N PRO A 276 6.21 -23.27 -10.93
CA PRO A 276 6.45 -24.69 -11.20
C PRO A 276 6.92 -25.03 -12.63
N PHE A 277 7.08 -24.04 -13.50
CA PHE A 277 7.39 -24.26 -14.92
C PHE A 277 8.75 -24.90 -15.16
N ASN A 278 9.79 -24.42 -14.47
CA ASN A 278 11.15 -24.96 -14.62
C ASN A 278 11.24 -26.46 -14.24
N GLN A 279 10.42 -26.92 -13.29
CA GLN A 279 10.32 -28.32 -12.89
C GLN A 279 9.66 -29.20 -13.96
N LYS A 280 8.96 -28.59 -14.92
CA LYS A 280 8.31 -29.27 -16.05
C LYS A 280 9.01 -29.02 -17.39
N GLY A 281 10.23 -28.47 -17.37
CA GLY A 281 11.05 -28.22 -18.57
C GLY A 281 11.06 -26.78 -19.08
N GLY A 282 10.42 -25.86 -18.34
CA GLY A 282 10.55 -24.41 -18.51
C GLY A 282 10.22 -23.88 -19.90
N ALA A 283 10.92 -22.81 -20.31
CA ALA A 283 10.69 -22.11 -21.56
C ALA A 283 10.77 -23.01 -22.80
N VAL A 284 11.71 -23.98 -22.81
CA VAL A 284 11.87 -24.93 -23.91
C VAL A 284 10.62 -25.80 -24.05
N LYS A 285 10.10 -26.34 -22.93
CA LYS A 285 8.95 -27.24 -22.98
C LYS A 285 7.67 -26.54 -23.41
N VAL A 286 7.43 -25.30 -22.96
CA VAL A 286 6.26 -24.54 -23.40
C VAL A 286 6.36 -24.20 -24.89
N TYR A 287 7.55 -23.86 -25.39
CA TYR A 287 7.77 -23.61 -26.80
C TYR A 287 7.52 -24.86 -27.65
N ASP A 288 7.98 -26.04 -27.21
CA ASP A 288 7.69 -27.31 -27.90
C ASP A 288 6.18 -27.62 -27.98
N LEU A 289 5.39 -27.16 -27.00
CA LEU A 289 3.95 -27.43 -26.91
C LEU A 289 3.11 -26.48 -27.75
N PHE A 290 3.51 -25.20 -27.88
CA PHE A 290 2.69 -24.16 -28.51
C PHE A 290 3.33 -23.51 -29.74
N GLY A 291 4.63 -23.70 -29.96
CA GLY A 291 5.38 -23.23 -31.12
C GLY A 291 5.36 -21.71 -31.28
N GLU A 292 5.38 -21.26 -32.54
CA GLU A 292 5.39 -19.84 -32.92
C GLU A 292 4.15 -19.05 -32.44
N GLY A 293 3.07 -19.75 -32.07
CA GLY A 293 1.86 -19.12 -31.52
C GLY A 293 1.93 -18.79 -30.03
N LEU A 294 3.01 -19.16 -29.33
CA LEU A 294 3.12 -19.03 -27.88
C LEU A 294 2.96 -17.58 -27.41
N GLU A 295 3.72 -16.62 -27.94
CA GLU A 295 3.66 -15.22 -27.49
C GLU A 295 2.25 -14.64 -27.65
N SER A 296 1.64 -14.85 -28.82
CA SER A 296 0.25 -14.41 -29.06
C SER A 296 -0.75 -15.07 -28.12
N LEU A 297 -0.52 -16.32 -27.72
CA LEU A 297 -1.36 -17.04 -26.77
C LEU A 297 -1.23 -16.46 -25.35
N LEU A 298 -0.01 -16.15 -24.91
CA LEU A 298 0.24 -15.55 -23.60
C LEU A 298 -0.36 -14.14 -23.49
N ASP A 299 -0.24 -13.35 -24.55
CA ASP A 299 -0.87 -12.03 -24.66
C ASP A 299 -2.40 -12.12 -24.63
N GLU A 300 -2.98 -13.06 -25.39
CA GLU A 300 -4.42 -13.31 -25.41
C GLU A 300 -4.92 -13.72 -24.03
N LEU A 301 -4.25 -14.68 -23.38
CA LEU A 301 -4.62 -15.15 -22.05
C LEU A 301 -4.51 -14.04 -21.01
N SER A 302 -3.39 -13.31 -20.95
CA SER A 302 -3.24 -12.21 -20.01
C SER A 302 -4.36 -11.17 -20.19
N ARG A 303 -4.70 -10.83 -21.45
CA ARG A 303 -5.79 -9.90 -21.74
C ARG A 303 -7.17 -10.44 -21.34
N VAL A 304 -7.49 -11.68 -21.71
CA VAL A 304 -8.83 -12.26 -21.49
C VAL A 304 -9.07 -12.59 -20.02
N LEU A 305 -8.04 -13.02 -19.29
CA LEU A 305 -8.18 -13.43 -17.90
C LEU A 305 -8.21 -12.23 -16.96
N VAL A 306 -7.41 -11.19 -17.24
CA VAL A 306 -7.37 -9.97 -16.42
C VAL A 306 -8.47 -8.98 -16.81
N GLY A 307 -8.80 -8.88 -18.10
CA GLY A 307 -9.70 -7.89 -18.70
C GLY A 307 -11.16 -8.02 -18.32
#